data_AF-A0A5P2XE84-F1
#
_entry.id   AF-A0A5P2XE84-F1
#
_cell.length_a   1.000
_cell.length_b   1.000
_cell.length_c   1.000
_cell.angle_alpha   90.00
_cell.angle_beta   90.00
_cell.angle_gamma   90.00
#
_symmetry.space_group_name_H-M   'P 1'
#
loop_
_entity.id
_entity.type
_entity.pdbx_description
1 polymer ?
#
loop_
_entity_poly.entity_id
_entity_poly.type
_entity_poly.pdbx_seq_one_letter_code
_entity_poly.pdbx_strand_id
1 'polypeptide(L)'
;MSPQPAPTSPDFTPSGAGGEHLDWRRSAACADLPPHSVFTRIPSEAAAVLRACNQCPIRKECEAVVDPGRTWFDGVSGGRLWRNGRAVAA
;
A
#
# COMPACT_ATOMS: atom_id res chain seq x y z
N MET A 1 -21.14 25.44 47.59
CA MET A 1 -20.83 24.23 46.82
C MET A 1 -21.06 24.55 45.35
N SER A 2 -20.03 24.99 44.64
CA SER A 2 -20.13 25.30 43.20
C SER A 2 -19.70 24.07 42.39
N PRO A 3 -20.45 23.68 41.34
CA PRO A 3 -20.01 22.59 40.47
C PRO A 3 -18.83 23.07 39.60
N GLN A 4 -17.80 22.26 39.48
CA GLN A 4 -16.70 22.50 38.54
C GLN A 4 -17.17 22.22 37.10
N PRO A 5 -16.71 22.98 36.09
CA PRO A 5 -16.98 22.66 34.69
C PRO A 5 -16.24 21.38 34.28
N ALA A 6 -16.89 20.59 33.42
CA ALA A 6 -16.34 19.35 32.85
C ALA A 6 -15.06 19.61 32.04
N PRO A 7 -14.11 18.65 31.98
CA PRO A 7 -12.95 18.77 31.09
C PRO A 7 -13.43 18.75 29.64
N THR A 8 -13.26 19.87 28.94
CA THR A 8 -13.38 19.93 27.47
C THR A 8 -12.33 19.00 26.88
N SER A 9 -12.79 17.97 26.16
CA SER A 9 -11.98 17.06 25.37
C SER A 9 -10.90 17.84 24.62
N PRO A 10 -9.63 17.39 24.58
CA PRO A 10 -8.67 18.01 23.70
C PRO A 10 -9.18 17.82 22.27
N ASP A 11 -9.41 18.95 21.59
CA ASP A 11 -9.52 19.01 20.14
C ASP A 11 -8.40 18.15 19.56
N PHE A 12 -8.80 17.07 18.90
CA PHE A 12 -7.89 16.32 18.04
C PHE A 12 -7.65 17.20 16.83
N THR A 13 -6.76 18.19 16.98
CA THR A 13 -6.17 18.91 15.87
C THR A 13 -5.28 17.88 15.18
N PRO A 14 -5.58 17.41 13.95
CA PRO A 14 -4.54 16.77 13.17
C PRO A 14 -3.55 17.89 12.83
N SER A 15 -2.55 18.07 13.69
CA SER A 15 -1.39 18.90 13.43
C SER A 15 -0.83 18.46 12.08
N GLY A 16 -0.99 19.31 11.08
CA GLY A 16 -0.31 19.18 9.81
C GLY A 16 1.20 19.18 10.05
N ALA A 17 1.78 18.00 10.12
CA ALA A 17 3.22 17.77 10.14
C ALA A 17 3.49 16.39 9.50
N GLY A 18 3.36 16.33 8.17
CA GLY A 18 3.68 15.14 7.39
C GLY A 18 3.53 15.31 5.87
N GLY A 19 3.22 16.52 5.40
CA GLY A 19 2.88 16.77 4.00
C GLY A 19 4.03 16.75 2.99
N GLU A 20 5.29 16.57 3.41
CA GLU A 20 6.45 16.75 2.52
C GLU A 20 7.52 15.65 2.61
N HIS A 21 7.18 14.47 3.13
CA HIS A 21 7.92 13.28 2.74
C HIS A 21 7.19 12.73 1.52
N LEU A 22 7.62 13.19 0.33
CA LEU A 22 7.23 12.67 -0.99
C LEU A 22 6.77 11.22 -0.82
N ASP A 23 5.46 10.97 -0.89
CA ASP A 23 4.92 9.62 -0.80
C ASP A 23 5.57 8.85 -1.94
N TRP A 24 6.66 8.14 -1.68
CA TRP A 24 7.43 7.43 -2.71
C TRP A 24 6.53 6.45 -3.48
N ARG A 25 5.43 6.02 -2.85
CA ARG A 25 4.32 5.27 -3.43
C ARG A 25 3.63 5.97 -4.62
N ARG A 26 3.64 7.29 -4.71
CA ARG A 26 3.14 8.05 -5.87
C ARG A 26 4.00 7.85 -7.12
N SER A 27 5.26 7.42 -6.95
CA SER A 27 6.11 7.00 -8.07
C SER A 27 5.85 5.56 -8.52
N ALA A 28 4.85 4.87 -7.94
CA ALA A 28 4.45 3.54 -8.38
C ALA A 28 3.86 3.62 -9.80
N ALA A 29 4.37 2.81 -10.72
CA ALA A 29 3.82 2.72 -12.07
C ALA A 29 2.39 2.14 -12.09
N CYS A 30 1.98 1.46 -11.02
CA CYS A 30 0.61 0.96 -10.84
C CYS A 30 -0.32 1.95 -10.12
N ALA A 31 0.14 3.15 -9.73
CA ALA A 31 -0.67 4.12 -8.98
C ALA A 31 -1.91 4.59 -9.77
N ASP A 32 -1.83 4.63 -11.10
CA ASP A 32 -2.93 5.06 -11.98
C ASP A 32 -3.87 3.91 -12.36
N LEU A 33 -3.61 2.68 -11.92
CA LEU A 33 -4.49 1.54 -12.15
C LEU A 33 -5.61 1.49 -11.09
N PRO A 34 -6.74 0.82 -11.37
CA PRO A 34 -7.78 0.65 -10.37
C PRO A 34 -7.22 -0.03 -9.10
N PRO A 35 -7.51 0.49 -7.89
CA PRO A 35 -6.90 -0.01 -6.65
C PRO A 35 -7.15 -1.50 -6.39
N HIS A 36 -8.28 -2.04 -6.84
CA HIS A 36 -8.59 -3.47 -6.68
C HIS A 36 -7.74 -4.37 -7.58
N SER A 37 -7.16 -3.86 -8.67
CA SER A 37 -6.37 -4.66 -9.61
C SER A 37 -5.07 -5.19 -8.99
N VAL A 38 -4.47 -4.47 -8.02
CA VAL A 38 -3.28 -4.98 -7.30
C VAL A 38 -3.60 -6.11 -6.34
N PHE A 39 -4.87 -6.33 -5.98
CA PHE A 39 -5.29 -7.39 -5.05
C PHE A 39 -5.85 -8.63 -5.77
N THR A 40 -5.85 -8.66 -7.11
CA THR A 40 -6.29 -9.85 -7.83
C THR A 40 -5.33 -11.02 -7.60
N ARG A 41 -5.92 -12.20 -7.43
CA ARG A 41 -5.21 -13.49 -7.31
C ARG A 41 -5.20 -14.26 -8.62
N ILE A 42 -5.88 -13.74 -9.64
CA ILE A 42 -6.09 -14.40 -10.93
C ILE A 42 -4.97 -13.95 -11.87
N PRO A 43 -4.13 -14.88 -12.37
CA PRO A 43 -2.96 -14.51 -13.20
C PRO A 43 -3.30 -13.69 -14.45
N SER A 44 -4.42 -14.01 -15.13
CA SER A 44 -4.86 -13.28 -16.33
C SER A 44 -5.25 -11.83 -16.04
N GLU A 45 -5.84 -11.56 -14.88
CA GLU A 45 -6.22 -10.21 -14.45
C GLU A 45 -5.00 -9.42 -13.93
N ALA A 46 -4.03 -10.12 -13.33
CA ALA A 46 -2.80 -9.52 -12.83
C ALA A 46 -1.87 -9.00 -13.96
N ALA A 47 -2.07 -9.44 -15.20
CA ALA A 47 -1.14 -9.18 -16.31
C ALA A 47 -0.86 -7.69 -16.53
N ALA A 48 -1.86 -6.81 -16.44
CA ALA A 48 -1.67 -5.37 -16.62
C ALA A 48 -0.84 -4.76 -15.48
N VAL A 49 -1.15 -5.14 -14.24
CA VAL A 49 -0.43 -4.68 -13.05
C VAL A 49 1.01 -5.20 -13.05
N LEU A 50 1.22 -6.47 -13.40
CA LEU A 50 2.55 -7.07 -13.50
C LEU A 50 3.41 -6.36 -14.55
N ARG A 51 2.85 -5.98 -15.71
CA ARG A 51 3.58 -5.18 -16.70
C ARG A 51 4.01 -3.83 -16.15
N ALA A 52 3.09 -3.10 -15.50
CA ALA A 52 3.41 -1.82 -14.88
C ALA A 52 4.47 -1.96 -13.78
N CYS A 53 4.28 -2.90 -12.85
CA CYS A 53 5.20 -3.13 -11.74
C CYS A 53 6.60 -3.56 -12.20
N ASN A 54 6.75 -4.30 -13.31
CA ASN A 54 8.06 -4.70 -13.84
C ASN A 54 8.86 -3.56 -14.45
N GLN A 55 8.23 -2.42 -14.75
CA GLN A 55 8.87 -1.18 -15.20
C GLN A 55 8.98 -0.13 -14.07
N CYS A 56 8.53 -0.47 -12.86
CA CYS A 56 8.38 0.49 -11.78
C CYS A 56 9.72 0.81 -11.09
N PRO A 57 10.06 2.09 -10.86
CA PRO A 57 11.33 2.49 -10.25
C PRO A 57 11.44 2.11 -8.77
N ILE A 58 10.32 1.97 -8.06
CA ILE A 58 10.26 1.70 -6.62
C ILE A 58 9.95 0.23 -6.29
N ARG A 59 10.22 -0.69 -7.23
CA ARG A 59 9.80 -2.09 -7.13
C ARG A 59 10.35 -2.79 -5.88
N LYS A 60 11.62 -2.54 -5.53
CA LYS A 60 12.29 -3.18 -4.39
C LYS A 60 11.76 -2.66 -3.06
N GLU A 61 11.57 -1.36 -2.97
CA GLU A 61 11.01 -0.66 -1.81
C GLU A 61 9.55 -1.09 -1.59
N CYS A 62 8.77 -1.23 -2.66
CA CYS A 62 7.41 -1.74 -2.61
C CYS A 62 7.35 -3.15 -2.03
N GLU A 63 8.17 -4.08 -2.53
CA GLU A 63 8.21 -5.45 -2.02
C GLU A 63 8.65 -5.50 -0.55
N ALA A 64 9.67 -4.71 -0.18
CA ALA A 64 10.17 -4.65 1.19
C ALA A 64 9.14 -4.11 2.19
N VAL A 65 8.35 -3.10 1.81
CA VAL A 65 7.31 -2.54 2.69
C VAL A 65 6.10 -3.46 2.81
N VAL A 66 5.69 -4.12 1.72
CA VAL A 66 4.59 -5.09 1.77
C VAL A 66 5.02 -6.36 2.52
N ASP A 67 6.29 -6.74 2.42
CA ASP A 67 6.88 -7.95 2.99
C ASP A 67 5.95 -9.17 2.80
N PRO A 68 5.64 -9.53 1.55
CA PRO A 68 4.51 -10.40 1.23
C PRO A 68 4.66 -11.80 1.86
N GLY A 69 5.88 -12.29 2.01
CA GLY A 69 6.17 -13.55 2.69
C GLY A 69 5.80 -13.55 4.17
N ARG A 70 6.02 -12.43 4.87
CA ARG A 70 5.72 -12.30 6.30
C ARG A 70 4.28 -11.88 6.56
N THR A 71 3.69 -11.09 5.67
CA THR A 71 2.33 -10.55 5.80
C THR A 71 1.26 -11.44 5.19
N TRP A 72 1.64 -12.56 4.57
CA TRP A 72 0.72 -13.47 3.87
C TRP A 72 -0.07 -12.76 2.76
N PHE A 73 0.57 -11.77 2.14
CA PHE A 73 -0.07 -10.93 1.14
C PHE A 73 -0.56 -11.74 -0.07
N ASP A 74 -1.72 -11.34 -0.58
CA ASP A 74 -2.34 -11.85 -1.79
C ASP A 74 -2.52 -10.70 -2.79
N GLY A 75 -1.97 -10.87 -3.99
CA GLY A 75 -2.01 -9.83 -5.02
C GLY A 75 -0.65 -9.58 -5.67
N VAL A 76 -0.52 -8.46 -6.36
CA VAL A 76 0.71 -8.06 -7.03
C VAL A 76 1.49 -7.06 -6.18
N SER A 77 2.73 -7.42 -5.86
CA SER A 77 3.71 -6.54 -5.20
C SER A 77 5.11 -6.91 -5.69
N GLY A 78 6.01 -5.93 -5.79
CA GLY A 78 7.39 -6.21 -6.23
C GLY A 78 7.50 -6.74 -7.67
N GLY A 79 6.49 -6.52 -8.52
CA GLY A 79 6.44 -7.09 -9.87
C GLY A 79 6.18 -8.60 -9.91
N ARG A 80 5.67 -9.18 -8.81
CA ARG A 80 5.33 -10.60 -8.68
C ARG A 80 3.89 -10.74 -8.20
N LEU A 81 3.24 -11.82 -8.64
CA LEU A 81 1.97 -12.24 -8.07
C LEU A 81 2.24 -13.10 -6.83
N TRP A 82 1.55 -12.81 -5.74
CA TRP A 82 1.65 -13.50 -4.47
C TRP A 82 0.32 -14.19 -4.13
N ARG A 83 0.43 -15.40 -3.58
CA ARG A 83 -0.69 -16.15 -3.02
C ARG A 83 -0.29 -16.77 -1.68
N ASN A 84 -1.00 -16.43 -0.61
CA ASN A 84 -0.69 -16.82 0.77
C ASN A 84 0.78 -16.51 1.13
N GLY A 85 1.28 -15.34 0.73
CA GLY A 85 2.67 -14.93 0.93
C GLY A 85 3.72 -15.70 0.11
N ARG A 86 3.31 -16.52 -0.86
CA ARG A 86 4.22 -17.21 -1.77
C ARG A 86 4.15 -16.63 -3.16
N ALA A 87 5.30 -16.41 -3.79
CA ALA A 87 5.35 -16.00 -5.18
C ALA A 87 4.77 -17.11 -6.07
N VAL A 88 3.88 -16.71 -6.97
CA VAL A 88 3.33 -17.57 -8.02
C VAL A 88 4.24 -17.46 -9.23
N ALA A 89 4.70 -18.58 -9.77
CA ALA A 89 5.45 -18.58 -11.02
C ALA A 89 4.54 -18.09 -12.16
N ALA A 90 5.07 -17.20 -12.99
CA ALA A 90 4.41 -16.70 -14.20
C ALA A 90 4.41 -17.75 -15.31
#